data_AF-A0A948J556-F1
#
_entry.id   AF-A0A948J556-F1
#
_cell.length_a   1.000
_cell.length_b   1.000
_cell.length_c   1.000
_cell.angle_alpha   90.00
_cell.angle_beta   90.00
_cell.angle_gamma   90.00
#
_symmetry.space_group_name_H-M   'P 1'
#
loop_
_entity.id
_entity.type
_entity.pdbx_description
1 polymer ?
#
loop_
_entity_poly.entity_id
_entity_poly.type
_entity_poly.pdbx_seq_one_letter_code
_entity_poly.pdbx_strand_id
1 'polypeptide(L)'
;MYKSLLVSSLLFCAVAQADLLDALKYYEKKDYTKAHAEFASLVPLGNETAAFNLAVMYQEGQGVAVDLAKTQAYLQLAYSLGDTKSERLAKALFDQLPSSEQQRANASFEQLVASVQINNPAADEQPEADMPEPISRKEPMYPRSAARQGLFGFAEARFLIDEKGKVQGVEIVNEYPKSTFDTSAKKALSEWQYQATGQKHIGRVSLSYTLGGLVLNKKRIDKLIKEHKLFDYAVAGSPGHQYLLGSLLRLVNSNAFLHLEEDPDQPITSDFNLPQELFSQNNLDPRPLTGFKGKAKVTTDDQGTVTAVLESKPLSKTEVEGMLLGQKLHAKAKAGQYSINTVAKENGKVYVSKVLKVSPYYSSDYWLLTAAKNGHLEAQRLMAARSDEWENYMLQQNDAVIQTWAGVSRILKGEQEQGHVLLDKAIAQQYEVAEQIKAAL
;
A
#
# COMPACT_ATOMS: atom_id res chain seq x y z
N MET A 1 7.96 -25.31 54.96
CA MET A 1 8.28 -24.09 54.20
C MET A 1 7.74 -24.24 52.78
N TYR A 2 6.51 -23.80 52.52
CA TYR A 2 5.97 -23.72 51.16
C TYR A 2 6.32 -22.33 50.60
N LYS A 3 7.15 -22.29 49.55
CA LYS A 3 7.43 -21.07 48.79
C LYS A 3 6.30 -20.90 47.77
N SER A 4 5.46 -19.90 47.97
CA SER A 4 4.46 -19.47 46.99
C SER A 4 5.16 -18.87 45.77
N LEU A 5 4.93 -19.46 44.60
CA LEU A 5 5.23 -18.88 43.29
C LEU A 5 4.17 -17.82 42.99
N LEU A 6 4.59 -16.56 42.94
CA LEU A 6 3.80 -15.45 42.42
C LEU A 6 3.95 -15.46 40.90
N VAL A 7 2.98 -16.06 40.21
CA VAL A 7 2.83 -15.94 38.76
C VAL A 7 2.15 -14.59 38.51
N SER A 8 2.96 -13.58 38.17
CA SER A 8 2.46 -12.29 37.70
C SER A 8 1.99 -12.45 36.25
N SER A 9 0.70 -12.72 36.06
CA SER A 9 0.04 -12.68 34.77
C SER A 9 -0.05 -11.23 34.29
N LEU A 10 0.88 -10.79 33.44
CA LEU A 10 0.75 -9.58 32.65
C LEU A 10 -0.38 -9.80 31.63
N LEU A 11 -1.55 -9.22 31.91
CA LEU A 11 -2.63 -9.08 30.94
C LEU A 11 -2.16 -8.11 29.84
N PHE A 12 -1.70 -8.66 28.72
CA PHE A 12 -1.61 -7.92 27.47
C PHE A 12 -3.04 -7.63 27.01
N CYS A 13 -3.55 -6.44 27.36
CA CYS A 13 -4.72 -5.91 26.66
C CYS A 13 -4.23 -5.54 25.25
N ALA A 14 -4.49 -6.40 24.27
CA ALA A 14 -4.46 -5.98 22.89
C ALA A 14 -5.51 -4.87 22.76
N VAL A 15 -5.07 -3.61 22.73
CA VAL A 15 -5.94 -2.51 22.34
C VAL A 15 -6.33 -2.84 20.90
N ALA A 16 -7.62 -3.14 20.68
CA ALA A 16 -8.12 -3.32 19.33
C ALA A 16 -7.80 -2.02 18.58
N GLN A 17 -7.11 -2.15 17.45
CA GLN A 17 -6.73 -1.00 16.66
C GLN A 17 -8.00 -0.35 16.12
N ALA A 18 -8.12 0.97 16.32
CA ALA A 18 -9.28 1.71 15.86
C ALA A 18 -9.48 1.54 14.35
N ASP A 19 -10.73 1.33 13.93
CA ASP A 19 -11.08 1.24 12.52
C ASP A 19 -12.39 1.99 12.20
N LEU A 20 -12.49 2.49 10.95
CA LEU A 20 -13.59 3.35 10.54
C LEU A 20 -14.96 2.65 10.63
N LEU A 21 -15.00 1.35 10.35
CA LEU A 21 -16.23 0.59 10.34
C LEU A 21 -16.76 0.41 11.78
N ASP A 22 -15.89 0.15 12.75
CA ASP A 22 -16.29 0.07 14.15
C ASP A 22 -16.71 1.44 14.71
N ALA A 23 -16.02 2.52 14.32
CA ALA A 23 -16.44 3.89 14.64
C ALA A 23 -17.87 4.18 14.19
N LEU A 24 -18.19 3.86 12.92
CA LEU A 24 -19.52 4.03 12.34
C LEU A 24 -20.56 3.14 13.03
N LYS A 25 -20.24 1.89 13.36
CA LYS A 25 -21.15 1.00 14.11
C LYS A 25 -21.47 1.56 15.49
N TYR A 26 -20.50 2.11 16.22
CA TYR A 26 -20.75 2.74 17.51
C TYR A 26 -21.64 3.98 17.36
N TYR A 27 -21.37 4.79 16.34
CA TYR A 27 -22.17 5.97 16.02
C TYR A 27 -23.64 5.61 15.72
N GLU A 28 -23.88 4.62 14.85
CA GLU A 28 -25.21 4.10 14.52
C GLU A 28 -25.96 3.56 15.74
N LYS A 29 -25.23 2.89 16.64
CA LYS A 29 -25.76 2.39 17.93
C LYS A 29 -25.92 3.49 18.98
N LYS A 30 -25.61 4.75 18.66
CA LYS A 30 -25.62 5.91 19.56
C LYS A 30 -24.66 5.78 20.75
N ASP A 31 -23.67 4.91 20.67
CA ASP A 31 -22.55 4.86 21.60
C ASP A 31 -21.53 5.94 21.21
N TYR A 32 -21.96 7.20 21.35
CA TYR A 32 -21.20 8.34 20.85
C TYR A 32 -19.86 8.52 21.55
N THR A 33 -19.73 8.09 22.81
CA THR A 33 -18.45 8.14 23.51
C THR A 33 -17.41 7.24 22.84
N LYS A 34 -17.78 6.01 22.47
CA LYS A 34 -16.87 5.13 21.73
C LYS A 34 -16.67 5.61 20.31
N ALA A 35 -17.72 6.02 19.60
CA ALA A 35 -17.59 6.56 18.25
C ALA A 35 -16.60 7.73 18.19
N HIS A 36 -16.69 8.68 19.13
CA HIS A 36 -15.76 9.80 19.22
C HIS A 36 -14.32 9.31 19.42
N ALA A 37 -14.09 8.36 20.32
CA ALA A 37 -12.75 7.83 20.59
C ALA A 37 -12.14 7.13 19.36
N GLU A 38 -12.94 6.34 18.64
CA GLU A 38 -12.52 5.66 17.42
C GLU A 38 -12.20 6.68 16.31
N PHE A 39 -13.11 7.62 16.01
CA PHE A 39 -12.85 8.65 15.00
C PHE A 39 -11.63 9.51 15.36
N ALA A 40 -11.46 9.90 16.63
CA ALA A 40 -10.31 10.68 17.07
C ALA A 40 -8.99 9.91 16.86
N SER A 41 -9.00 8.58 17.00
CA SER A 41 -7.82 7.73 16.78
C SER A 41 -7.46 7.60 15.30
N LEU A 42 -8.38 7.90 14.38
CA LEU A 42 -8.15 7.89 12.93
C LEU A 42 -7.67 9.25 12.38
N VAL A 43 -7.79 10.34 13.13
CA VAL A 43 -7.30 11.67 12.70
C VAL A 43 -5.80 11.68 12.43
N PRO A 44 -4.92 11.10 13.28
CA PRO A 44 -3.49 11.01 12.98
C PRO A 44 -3.16 10.31 11.65
N LEU A 45 -4.05 9.42 11.17
CA LEU A 45 -3.92 8.72 9.91
C LEU A 45 -4.37 9.55 8.69
N GLY A 46 -4.71 10.82 8.89
CA GLY A 46 -5.21 11.70 7.85
C GLY A 46 -6.60 11.30 7.36
N ASN A 47 -7.41 10.63 8.19
CA ASN A 47 -8.73 10.15 7.80
C ASN A 47 -9.76 11.29 7.72
N GLU A 48 -10.09 11.69 6.49
CA GLU A 48 -11.03 12.76 6.18
C GLU A 48 -12.47 12.45 6.64
N THR A 49 -12.87 11.17 6.57
CA THR A 49 -14.20 10.74 7.00
C THR A 49 -14.34 10.82 8.52
N ALA A 50 -13.29 10.46 9.27
CA ALA A 50 -13.27 10.58 10.72
C ALA A 50 -13.30 12.05 11.17
N ALA A 51 -12.51 12.91 10.52
CA ALA A 51 -12.53 14.35 10.77
C ALA A 51 -13.94 14.95 10.53
N PHE A 52 -14.59 14.59 9.42
CA PHE A 52 -15.96 15.03 9.14
C PHE A 52 -16.97 14.55 10.19
N ASN A 53 -16.91 13.27 10.59
CA ASN A 53 -17.82 12.75 11.61
C ASN A 53 -17.60 13.41 12.98
N LEU A 54 -16.36 13.73 13.34
CA LEU A 54 -16.09 14.51 14.56
C LEU A 54 -16.68 15.91 14.48
N ALA A 55 -16.63 16.57 13.31
CA ALA A 55 -17.31 17.86 13.14
C ALA A 55 -18.83 17.72 13.40
N VAL A 56 -19.48 16.70 12.84
CA VAL A 56 -20.91 16.43 13.09
C VAL A 56 -21.18 16.19 14.57
N MET A 57 -20.31 15.44 15.26
CA MET A 57 -20.49 15.18 16.69
C MET A 57 -20.39 16.43 17.55
N TYR A 58 -19.45 17.34 17.25
CA TYR A 58 -19.35 18.64 17.93
C TYR A 58 -20.48 19.60 17.55
N GLN A 59 -21.02 19.51 16.34
CA GLN A 59 -22.15 20.33 15.92
C GLN A 59 -23.43 19.94 16.67
N GLU A 60 -23.70 18.63 16.75
CA GLU A 60 -24.94 18.07 17.28
C GLU A 60 -24.87 17.76 18.79
N GLY A 61 -23.69 17.90 19.41
CA GLY A 61 -23.48 17.58 20.82
C GLY A 61 -23.58 16.08 21.12
N GLN A 62 -23.14 15.23 20.18
CA GLN A 62 -23.24 13.78 20.28
C GLN A 62 -22.03 13.21 21.02
N GLY A 63 -22.20 12.85 22.30
CA GLY A 63 -21.12 12.31 23.13
C GLY A 63 -20.09 13.35 23.60
N VAL A 64 -20.25 14.60 23.15
CA VAL A 64 -19.45 15.78 23.52
C VAL A 64 -20.37 16.99 23.65
N ALA A 65 -19.91 18.07 24.28
CA ALA A 65 -20.66 19.33 24.29
C ALA A 65 -20.64 19.99 22.90
N VAL A 66 -21.70 20.71 22.55
CA VAL A 66 -21.75 21.49 21.31
C VAL A 66 -20.62 22.51 21.29
N ASP A 67 -19.84 22.53 20.20
CA ASP A 67 -18.70 23.42 20.04
C ASP A 67 -18.53 23.80 18.56
N LEU A 68 -19.00 24.99 18.18
CA LEU A 68 -18.99 25.44 16.78
C LEU A 68 -17.59 25.78 16.27
N ALA A 69 -16.68 26.26 17.12
CA ALA A 69 -15.29 26.47 16.73
C ALA A 69 -14.58 25.14 16.42
N LYS A 70 -14.81 24.11 17.24
CA LYS A 70 -14.30 22.76 16.95
C LYS A 70 -14.96 22.14 15.73
N THR A 71 -16.27 22.29 15.57
CA THR A 71 -16.99 21.88 14.36
C THR A 71 -16.31 22.46 13.13
N GLN A 72 -16.05 23.77 13.14
CA GLN A 72 -15.39 24.46 12.06
C GLN A 72 -13.97 23.95 11.81
N ALA A 73 -13.18 23.76 12.86
CA ALA A 73 -11.81 23.25 12.76
C ALA A 73 -11.76 21.84 12.14
N TYR A 74 -12.68 20.95 12.53
CA TYR A 74 -12.78 19.61 11.97
C TYR A 74 -13.30 19.59 10.52
N LEU A 75 -14.23 20.47 10.14
CA LEU A 75 -14.66 20.63 8.75
C LEU A 75 -13.49 21.10 7.86
N GLN A 76 -12.71 22.07 8.35
CA GLN A 76 -11.53 22.55 7.64
C GLN A 76 -10.46 21.45 7.52
N LEU A 77 -10.27 20.65 8.57
CA LEU A 77 -9.39 19.48 8.55
C LEU A 77 -9.85 18.45 7.52
N ALA A 78 -11.13 18.06 7.54
CA ALA A 78 -11.71 17.11 6.59
C ALA A 78 -11.48 17.57 5.15
N TYR A 79 -11.70 18.87 4.86
CA TYR A 79 -11.41 19.47 3.56
C TYR A 79 -9.93 19.37 3.19
N SER A 80 -9.02 19.75 4.09
CA SER A 80 -7.57 19.68 3.85
C SER A 80 -7.06 18.25 3.59
N LEU A 81 -7.77 17.25 4.11
CA LEU A 81 -7.48 15.83 3.94
C LEU A 81 -8.16 15.20 2.70
N GLY A 82 -8.95 15.97 1.94
CA GLY A 82 -9.52 15.57 0.66
C GLY A 82 -11.05 15.51 0.61
N ASP A 83 -11.78 15.73 1.71
CA ASP A 83 -13.24 15.83 1.67
C ASP A 83 -13.70 17.18 1.10
N THR A 84 -13.75 17.26 -0.23
CA THR A 84 -14.16 18.47 -0.96
C THR A 84 -15.56 18.97 -0.60
N LYS A 85 -16.43 18.11 -0.06
CA LYS A 85 -17.78 18.49 0.39
C LYS A 85 -17.74 19.36 1.65
N SER A 86 -16.73 19.18 2.51
CA SER A 86 -16.56 19.97 3.73
C SER A 86 -16.21 21.43 3.47
N GLU A 87 -15.63 21.78 2.32
CA GLU A 87 -15.22 23.16 2.01
C GLU A 87 -16.38 24.16 2.18
N ARG A 88 -17.52 23.83 1.56
CA ARG A 88 -18.70 24.71 1.57
C ARG A 88 -19.27 24.84 2.98
N LEU A 89 -19.31 23.74 3.72
CA LEU A 89 -19.81 23.71 5.09
C LEU A 89 -18.91 24.53 6.02
N ALA A 90 -17.59 24.35 5.89
CA ALA A 90 -16.59 25.08 6.64
C ALA A 90 -16.69 26.59 6.38
N LYS A 91 -16.78 26.99 5.10
CA LYS A 91 -16.91 28.42 4.75
C LYS A 91 -18.20 29.02 5.31
N ALA A 92 -19.33 28.35 5.12
CA ALA A 92 -20.63 28.84 5.57
C ALA A 92 -20.70 28.99 7.10
N LEU A 93 -20.11 28.06 7.87
CA LEU A 93 -20.06 28.14 9.32
C LEU A 93 -19.12 29.25 9.78
N PHE A 94 -17.91 29.36 9.21
CA PHE A 94 -16.93 30.37 9.60
C PHE A 94 -17.48 31.80 9.47
N ASP A 95 -18.17 32.10 8.38
CA ASP A 95 -18.76 33.42 8.10
C ASP A 95 -19.83 33.83 9.14
N GLN A 96 -20.44 32.86 9.84
CA GLN A 96 -21.46 33.09 10.86
C GLN A 96 -20.88 33.18 12.28
N LEU A 97 -19.64 32.73 12.49
CA LEU A 97 -19.01 32.76 13.80
C LEU A 97 -18.59 34.19 14.19
N PRO A 98 -18.76 34.61 15.46
CA PRO A 98 -18.17 35.85 15.94
C PRO A 98 -16.63 35.75 15.89
N SER A 99 -15.95 36.90 15.80
CA SER A 99 -14.49 36.95 15.60
C SER A 99 -13.68 36.18 16.67
N SER A 100 -14.15 36.12 17.91
CA SER A 100 -13.52 35.31 18.97
C SER A 100 -13.59 33.80 18.68
N GLU A 101 -14.70 33.32 18.15
CA GLU A 101 -14.90 31.91 17.79
C GLU A 101 -14.15 31.55 16.51
N GLN A 102 -14.04 32.48 15.56
CA GLN A 102 -13.17 32.32 14.39
C GLN A 102 -11.70 32.14 14.79
N GLN A 103 -11.20 32.94 15.74
CA GLN A 103 -9.84 32.78 16.27
C GLN A 103 -9.66 31.42 16.97
N ARG A 104 -10.65 31.00 17.77
CA ARG A 104 -10.64 29.69 18.44
C ARG A 104 -10.66 28.53 17.44
N ALA A 105 -11.42 28.66 16.35
CA ALA A 105 -11.49 27.68 15.28
C ALA A 105 -10.15 27.56 14.54
N ASN A 106 -9.53 28.68 14.18
CA ASN A 106 -8.21 28.69 13.52
C ASN A 106 -7.13 28.05 14.40
N ALA A 107 -7.07 28.41 15.69
CA ALA A 107 -6.12 27.80 16.62
C ALA A 107 -6.37 26.29 16.80
N SER A 108 -7.64 25.87 16.86
CA SER A 108 -7.99 24.45 16.94
C SER A 108 -7.62 23.71 15.65
N PHE A 109 -7.81 24.33 14.49
CA PHE A 109 -7.42 23.75 13.20
C PHE A 109 -5.90 23.57 13.10
N GLU A 110 -5.11 24.55 13.52
CA GLU A 110 -3.64 24.42 13.58
C GLU A 110 -3.19 23.25 14.46
N GLN A 111 -3.82 23.08 15.63
CA GLN A 111 -3.56 21.93 16.51
C GLN A 111 -3.92 20.60 15.86
N LEU A 112 -5.06 20.55 15.16
CA LEU A 112 -5.51 19.35 14.47
C LEU A 112 -4.58 18.99 13.31
N VAL A 113 -4.17 19.94 12.49
CA VAL A 113 -3.19 19.72 11.41
C VAL A 113 -1.87 19.20 11.97
N ALA A 114 -1.38 19.77 13.08
CA ALA A 114 -0.18 19.29 13.75
C ALA A 114 -0.30 17.88 14.34
N SER A 115 -1.52 17.39 14.58
CA SER A 115 -1.79 16.03 15.05
C SER A 115 -1.83 14.98 13.94
N VAL A 116 -1.97 15.40 12.68
CA VAL A 116 -1.94 14.50 11.52
C VAL A 116 -0.50 14.05 11.27
N GLN A 117 -0.26 12.75 11.40
CA GLN A 117 1.06 12.14 11.19
C GLN A 117 1.25 11.65 9.75
N ILE A 118 0.16 11.33 9.05
CA ILE A 118 0.17 10.85 7.67
C ILE A 118 -0.39 11.95 6.76
N ASN A 119 0.49 12.69 6.08
CA ASN A 119 0.13 13.87 5.28
C ASN A 119 0.27 13.63 3.78
N ASN A 120 1.31 12.89 3.36
CA ASN A 120 1.53 12.55 1.96
C ASN A 120 1.61 11.03 1.80
N PRO A 121 0.52 10.37 1.44
CA PRO A 121 0.45 8.93 1.46
C PRO A 121 1.06 8.25 0.23
N ALA A 122 1.54 9.01 -0.75
CA ALA A 122 2.26 8.44 -1.87
C ALA A 122 3.51 7.72 -1.34
N ALA A 123 3.68 6.45 -1.72
CA ALA A 123 4.88 5.71 -1.40
C ALA A 123 6.11 6.52 -1.78
N ASP A 124 7.06 6.69 -0.87
CA ASP A 124 8.36 7.25 -1.22
C ASP A 124 8.92 6.42 -2.39
N GLU A 125 9.54 7.06 -3.40
CA GLU A 125 10.21 6.34 -4.49
C GLU A 125 11.28 5.42 -3.88
N GLN A 126 10.91 4.19 -3.54
CA GLN A 126 11.84 3.25 -2.96
C GLN A 126 12.81 2.80 -4.04
N PRO A 127 14.12 2.86 -3.79
CA PRO A 127 15.10 2.23 -4.67
C PRO A 127 14.67 0.78 -4.90
N GLU A 128 14.76 0.32 -6.15
CA GLU A 128 14.60 -1.10 -6.43
C GLU A 128 15.52 -1.88 -5.49
N ALA A 129 14.98 -2.91 -4.81
CA ALA A 129 15.77 -3.66 -3.84
C ALA A 129 17.04 -4.15 -4.52
N ASP A 130 18.19 -3.67 -4.03
CA ASP A 130 19.52 -4.10 -4.48
C ASP A 130 19.72 -5.54 -3.99
N MET A 131 19.20 -6.48 -4.78
CA MET A 131 19.30 -7.90 -4.49
C MET A 131 20.45 -8.47 -5.29
N PRO A 132 21.37 -9.23 -4.67
CA PRO A 132 22.40 -9.95 -5.39
C PRO A 132 21.82 -10.90 -6.45
N GLU A 133 22.67 -11.39 -7.35
CA GLU A 133 22.26 -12.37 -8.36
C GLU A 133 21.86 -13.71 -7.69
N PRO A 134 20.73 -14.32 -8.08
CA PRO A 134 20.32 -15.61 -7.54
C PRO A 134 21.18 -16.76 -8.07
N ILE A 135 21.67 -17.62 -7.18
CA ILE A 135 22.32 -18.89 -7.52
C ILE A 135 21.29 -20.01 -7.63
N SER A 136 20.35 -20.06 -6.70
CA SER A 136 19.28 -21.06 -6.67
C SER A 136 17.98 -20.47 -6.13
N ARG A 137 16.89 -20.66 -6.88
CA ARG A 137 15.54 -20.30 -6.48
C ARG A 137 14.64 -21.53 -6.57
N LYS A 138 14.44 -22.19 -5.43
CA LYS A 138 13.48 -23.29 -5.34
C LYS A 138 12.07 -22.76 -5.52
N GLU A 139 11.34 -23.29 -6.51
CA GLU A 139 9.95 -22.91 -6.71
C GLU A 139 9.07 -23.36 -5.52
N PRO A 140 8.11 -22.53 -5.09
CA PRO A 140 7.20 -22.91 -4.03
C PRO A 140 6.25 -24.03 -4.47
N MET A 141 6.00 -24.97 -3.56
CA MET A 141 5.06 -26.06 -3.84
C MET A 141 3.62 -25.53 -3.75
N TYR A 142 2.81 -25.79 -4.77
CA TYR A 142 1.40 -25.43 -4.71
C TYR A 142 0.69 -26.18 -3.56
N PRO A 143 0.03 -25.49 -2.59
CA PRO A 143 -0.67 -26.17 -1.51
C PRO A 143 -1.80 -27.07 -2.04
N ARG A 144 -1.80 -28.35 -1.64
CA ARG A 144 -2.76 -29.35 -2.16
C ARG A 144 -4.22 -28.97 -1.89
N SER A 145 -4.52 -28.37 -0.74
CA SER A 145 -5.86 -27.87 -0.39
C SER A 145 -6.30 -26.76 -1.33
N ALA A 146 -5.45 -25.76 -1.53
CA ALA A 146 -5.67 -24.66 -2.46
C ALA A 146 -5.89 -25.17 -3.89
N ALA A 147 -5.09 -26.14 -4.33
CA ALA A 147 -5.23 -26.74 -5.66
C ALA A 147 -6.59 -27.42 -5.86
N ARG A 148 -7.07 -28.20 -4.88
CA ARG A 148 -8.37 -28.88 -4.94
C ARG A 148 -9.54 -27.90 -4.97
N GLN A 149 -9.41 -26.77 -4.29
CA GLN A 149 -10.40 -25.69 -4.27
C GLN A 149 -10.26 -24.74 -5.48
N GLY A 150 -9.24 -24.96 -6.31
CA GLY A 150 -8.91 -24.10 -7.43
C GLY A 150 -8.53 -22.68 -7.02
N LEU A 151 -8.13 -22.43 -5.76
CA LEU A 151 -7.71 -21.11 -5.31
C LEU A 151 -6.55 -20.60 -6.17
N PHE A 152 -6.31 -19.30 -6.12
CA PHE A 152 -5.18 -18.66 -6.80
C PHE A 152 -4.86 -17.38 -6.05
N GLY A 153 -3.65 -16.87 -6.26
CA GLY A 153 -3.27 -15.58 -5.72
C GLY A 153 -1.77 -15.45 -5.60
N PHE A 154 -1.31 -14.86 -4.51
CA PHE A 154 0.10 -14.54 -4.34
C PHE A 154 0.49 -14.49 -2.87
N ALA A 155 1.80 -14.59 -2.64
CA ALA A 155 2.44 -14.25 -1.37
C ALA A 155 3.63 -13.32 -1.65
N GLU A 156 3.56 -12.10 -1.11
CA GLU A 156 4.67 -11.16 -1.11
C GLU A 156 5.46 -11.31 0.17
N ALA A 157 6.77 -11.44 0.01
CA ALA A 157 7.68 -11.69 1.10
C ALA A 157 8.81 -10.67 1.14
N ARG A 158 9.26 -10.40 2.36
CA ARG A 158 10.51 -9.70 2.65
C ARG A 158 11.39 -10.62 3.51
N PHE A 159 12.69 -10.59 3.27
CA PHE A 159 13.66 -11.45 3.96
C PHE A 159 15.04 -10.78 4.02
N LEU A 160 15.89 -11.23 4.94
CA LEU A 160 17.30 -10.85 4.99
C LEU A 160 18.11 -11.81 4.11
N ILE A 161 19.05 -11.28 3.33
CA ILE A 161 20.10 -12.05 2.66
C ILE A 161 21.39 -11.77 3.41
N ASP A 162 22.00 -12.81 4.00
CA ASP A 162 23.25 -12.66 4.75
C ASP A 162 24.47 -12.47 3.82
N GLU A 163 25.67 -12.25 4.39
CA GLU A 163 26.90 -11.98 3.64
C GLU A 163 27.31 -13.15 2.72
N LYS A 164 26.83 -14.36 3.02
CA LYS A 164 27.06 -15.59 2.26
C LYS A 164 25.98 -15.82 1.21
N GLY A 165 25.01 -14.90 1.08
CA GLY A 165 23.91 -14.98 0.13
C GLY A 165 22.76 -15.89 0.58
N LYS A 166 22.71 -16.33 1.84
CA LYS A 166 21.64 -17.21 2.33
C LYS A 166 20.47 -16.40 2.86
N VAL A 167 19.26 -16.85 2.56
CA VAL A 167 18.02 -16.22 3.06
C VAL A 167 17.78 -16.53 4.54
N GLN A 168 17.45 -15.50 5.32
CA GLN A 168 17.11 -15.53 6.74
C GLN A 168 15.83 -14.75 7.01
N GLY A 169 15.04 -15.18 7.99
CA GLY A 169 13.88 -14.42 8.50
C GLY A 169 12.86 -14.03 7.44
N VAL A 170 12.18 -15.02 6.86
CA VAL A 170 11.17 -14.76 5.82
C VAL A 170 9.86 -14.28 6.44
N GLU A 171 9.47 -13.05 6.11
CA GLU A 171 8.20 -12.45 6.51
C GLU A 171 7.27 -12.28 5.32
N ILE A 172 6.01 -12.68 5.47
CA ILE A 172 4.96 -12.43 4.47
C ILE A 172 4.35 -11.07 4.76
N VAL A 173 4.55 -10.11 3.85
CA VAL A 173 4.11 -8.72 4.02
C VAL A 173 2.71 -8.49 3.44
N ASN A 174 2.32 -9.31 2.48
CA ASN A 174 1.01 -9.24 1.84
C ASN A 174 0.70 -10.59 1.20
N GLU A 175 -0.54 -11.05 1.26
CA GLU A 175 -0.94 -12.28 0.59
C GLU A 175 -2.41 -12.27 0.24
N TYR A 176 -2.75 -13.03 -0.79
CA TYR A 176 -4.12 -13.33 -1.13
C TYR A 176 -4.23 -14.77 -1.64
N PRO A 177 -5.19 -15.55 -1.16
CA PRO A 177 -6.00 -15.33 0.04
C PRO A 177 -5.15 -15.47 1.32
N LYS A 178 -5.63 -14.89 2.42
CA LYS A 178 -4.95 -14.95 3.73
C LYS A 178 -4.71 -16.40 4.17
N SER A 179 -3.54 -16.67 4.75
CA SER A 179 -3.11 -17.95 5.30
C SER A 179 -3.22 -19.15 4.35
N THR A 180 -3.09 -18.89 3.05
CA THR A 180 -3.23 -19.92 2.02
C THR A 180 -1.88 -20.36 1.45
N PHE A 181 -0.99 -19.39 1.22
CA PHE A 181 0.28 -19.61 0.51
C PHE A 181 1.52 -19.32 1.36
N ASP A 182 1.34 -18.69 2.52
CA ASP A 182 2.38 -18.30 3.48
C ASP A 182 3.37 -19.43 3.80
N THR A 183 2.90 -20.60 4.21
CA THR A 183 3.74 -21.72 4.64
C THR A 183 4.59 -22.25 3.48
N SER A 184 4.00 -22.32 2.29
CA SER A 184 4.72 -22.77 1.09
C SER A 184 5.78 -21.75 0.66
N ALA A 185 5.41 -20.46 0.67
CA ALA A 185 6.30 -19.36 0.35
C ALA A 185 7.50 -19.32 1.30
N LYS A 186 7.25 -19.32 2.62
CA LYS A 186 8.31 -19.31 3.65
C LYS A 186 9.27 -20.48 3.48
N LYS A 187 8.75 -21.69 3.27
CA LYS A 187 9.58 -22.88 3.05
C LYS A 187 10.46 -22.74 1.82
N ALA A 188 9.90 -22.35 0.68
CA ALA A 188 10.64 -22.20 -0.57
C ALA A 188 11.73 -21.14 -0.46
N LEU A 189 11.38 -19.95 0.05
CA LEU A 189 12.28 -18.81 0.20
C LEU A 189 13.43 -19.10 1.17
N SER A 190 13.19 -19.85 2.24
CA SER A 190 14.26 -20.24 3.18
C SER A 190 15.35 -21.13 2.57
N GLU A 191 15.07 -21.75 1.42
CA GLU A 191 16.00 -22.60 0.68
C GLU A 191 16.67 -21.86 -0.49
N TRP A 192 16.39 -20.57 -0.68
CA TRP A 192 17.02 -19.79 -1.74
C TRP A 192 18.45 -19.41 -1.39
N GLN A 193 19.27 -19.30 -2.44
CA GLN A 193 20.68 -18.93 -2.36
C GLN A 193 20.99 -17.86 -3.40
N TYR A 194 21.69 -16.83 -2.96
CA TYR A 194 22.17 -15.71 -3.74
C TYR A 194 23.70 -15.68 -3.79
N GLN A 195 24.25 -14.87 -4.68
CA GLN A 195 25.68 -14.61 -4.73
C GLN A 195 26.15 -13.97 -3.43
N ALA A 196 27.22 -14.52 -2.86
CA ALA A 196 27.86 -13.94 -1.69
C ALA A 196 28.55 -12.63 -2.08
N THR A 197 28.05 -11.50 -1.57
CA THR A 197 28.63 -10.18 -1.80
C THR A 197 29.50 -9.70 -0.64
N GLY A 198 29.53 -10.45 0.47
CA GLY A 198 30.16 -10.00 1.72
C GLY A 198 29.37 -8.90 2.43
N GLN A 199 28.20 -8.54 1.92
CA GLN A 199 27.30 -7.53 2.48
C GLN A 199 25.91 -8.15 2.65
N LYS A 200 25.16 -7.61 3.60
CA LYS A 200 23.79 -8.04 3.89
C LYS A 200 22.80 -7.18 3.09
N HIS A 201 21.68 -7.79 2.66
CA HIS A 201 20.66 -7.14 1.84
C HIS A 201 19.26 -7.44 2.31
N ILE A 202 18.31 -6.52 2.08
CA ILE A 202 16.88 -6.80 2.26
C ILE A 202 16.32 -7.25 0.91
N GLY A 203 15.94 -8.53 0.84
CA GLY A 203 15.24 -9.10 -0.30
C GLY A 203 13.74 -8.86 -0.23
N ARG A 204 13.12 -8.62 -1.39
CA ARG A 204 11.67 -8.53 -1.56
C ARG A 204 11.23 -9.23 -2.83
N VAL A 205 10.24 -10.12 -2.73
CA VAL A 205 9.70 -10.84 -3.88
C VAL A 205 8.20 -11.06 -3.77
N SER A 206 7.55 -11.21 -4.92
CA SER A 206 6.16 -11.66 -5.03
C SER A 206 6.13 -13.04 -5.68
N LEU A 207 5.54 -14.02 -4.99
CA LEU A 207 5.36 -15.38 -5.49
C LEU A 207 3.91 -15.56 -5.94
N SER A 208 3.69 -15.75 -7.24
CA SER A 208 2.37 -15.98 -7.82
C SER A 208 2.00 -17.47 -7.80
N TYR A 209 0.79 -17.78 -7.35
CA TYR A 209 0.23 -19.13 -7.28
C TYR A 209 -0.96 -19.25 -8.24
N THR A 210 -0.68 -19.74 -9.45
CA THR A 210 -1.69 -20.00 -10.49
C THR A 210 -1.63 -21.46 -10.95
N LEU A 211 -2.76 -22.02 -11.39
CA LEU A 211 -2.86 -23.41 -11.87
C LEU A 211 -3.16 -23.43 -13.37
N GLY A 212 -2.42 -24.26 -14.11
CA GLY A 212 -2.78 -24.68 -15.47
C GLY A 212 -2.83 -23.56 -16.51
N GLY A 213 -2.02 -22.50 -16.38
CA GLY A 213 -1.99 -21.42 -17.36
C GLY A 213 -3.26 -20.56 -17.40
N LEU A 214 -4.15 -20.67 -16.39
CA LEU A 214 -5.19 -19.69 -16.13
C LEU A 214 -4.52 -18.38 -15.69
N VAL A 215 -4.03 -17.63 -16.68
CA VAL A 215 -3.85 -16.19 -16.56
C VAL A 215 -5.19 -15.66 -16.08
N LEU A 216 -5.15 -14.83 -15.03
CA LEU A 216 -6.32 -14.25 -14.38
C LEU A 216 -7.42 -13.97 -15.41
N ASN A 217 -8.61 -14.56 -15.21
CA ASN A 217 -9.71 -14.38 -16.15
C ASN A 217 -10.69 -13.37 -15.58
N LYS A 218 -11.02 -12.35 -16.38
CA LYS A 218 -11.98 -11.31 -16.03
C LYS A 218 -13.26 -11.84 -15.38
N LYS A 219 -13.92 -12.82 -16.00
CA LYS A 219 -15.19 -13.39 -15.50
C LYS A 219 -15.04 -13.94 -14.09
N ARG A 220 -13.90 -14.55 -13.80
CA ARG A 220 -13.61 -15.12 -12.48
C ARG A 220 -13.38 -14.04 -11.42
N ILE A 221 -12.65 -12.98 -11.78
CA ILE A 221 -12.40 -11.84 -10.88
C ILE A 221 -13.69 -11.06 -10.63
N ASP A 222 -14.44 -10.74 -11.69
CA ASP A 222 -15.74 -10.09 -11.58
C ASP A 222 -16.71 -10.90 -10.70
N LYS A 223 -16.70 -12.24 -10.82
CA LYS A 223 -17.50 -13.13 -9.98
C LYS A 223 -17.12 -13.00 -8.51
N LEU A 224 -15.82 -13.03 -8.18
CA LEU A 224 -15.35 -12.87 -6.79
C LEU A 224 -15.74 -11.51 -6.20
N ILE A 225 -15.57 -10.43 -6.98
CA ILE A 225 -15.94 -9.08 -6.54
C ILE A 225 -17.43 -9.01 -6.23
N LYS A 226 -18.28 -9.58 -7.09
CA LYS A 226 -19.75 -9.55 -6.93
C LYS A 226 -20.26 -10.48 -5.83
N GLU A 227 -19.78 -11.72 -5.77
CA GLU A 227 -20.24 -12.71 -4.77
C GLU A 227 -19.92 -12.28 -3.34
N HIS A 228 -18.77 -11.63 -3.14
CA HIS A 228 -18.34 -11.14 -1.83
C HIS A 228 -18.62 -9.65 -1.61
N LYS A 229 -19.31 -8.97 -2.54
CA LYS A 229 -19.63 -7.54 -2.48
C LYS A 229 -18.40 -6.68 -2.13
N LEU A 230 -17.23 -7.05 -2.68
CA LEU A 230 -15.96 -6.45 -2.28
C LEU A 230 -15.96 -4.95 -2.54
N PHE A 231 -16.43 -4.54 -3.73
CA PHE A 231 -16.52 -3.13 -4.09
C PHE A 231 -17.55 -2.37 -3.26
N ASP A 232 -18.76 -2.91 -3.10
CA ASP A 232 -19.84 -2.25 -2.36
C ASP A 232 -19.42 -1.95 -0.91
N TYR A 233 -18.84 -2.93 -0.21
CA TYR A 233 -18.38 -2.75 1.16
C TYR A 233 -17.09 -1.93 1.25
N ALA A 234 -16.22 -1.96 0.24
CA ALA A 234 -15.04 -1.11 0.20
C ALA A 234 -15.42 0.37 0.07
N VAL A 235 -16.35 0.71 -0.82
CA VAL A 235 -16.89 2.08 -0.96
C VAL A 235 -17.67 2.50 0.28
N ALA A 236 -18.36 1.58 0.95
CA ALA A 236 -19.04 1.84 2.22
C ALA A 236 -18.08 2.07 3.41
N GLY A 237 -16.76 2.02 3.19
CA GLY A 237 -15.76 2.34 4.21
C GLY A 237 -15.24 1.14 5.01
N SER A 238 -15.51 -0.10 4.61
CA SER A 238 -15.01 -1.28 5.34
C SER A 238 -13.50 -1.49 5.08
N PRO A 239 -12.62 -1.29 6.08
CA PRO A 239 -11.17 -1.37 5.90
C PRO A 239 -10.72 -2.75 5.40
N GLY A 240 -11.37 -3.82 5.89
CA GLY A 240 -11.08 -5.18 5.44
C GLY A 240 -11.43 -5.43 3.97
N HIS A 241 -12.58 -4.94 3.50
CA HIS A 241 -12.95 -5.09 2.09
C HIS A 241 -12.09 -4.20 1.18
N GLN A 242 -11.69 -3.02 1.64
CA GLN A 242 -10.73 -2.16 0.94
C GLN A 242 -9.38 -2.88 0.80
N TYR A 243 -8.86 -3.48 1.87
CA TYR A 243 -7.62 -4.24 1.82
C TYR A 243 -7.70 -5.45 0.87
N LEU A 244 -8.80 -6.21 0.93
CA LEU A 244 -9.03 -7.36 0.04
C LEU A 244 -9.16 -6.95 -1.43
N LEU A 245 -9.94 -5.90 -1.73
CA LEU A 245 -10.09 -5.37 -3.06
C LEU A 245 -8.76 -4.83 -3.60
N GLY A 246 -8.03 -4.07 -2.79
CA GLY A 246 -6.70 -3.57 -3.13
C GLY A 246 -5.70 -4.70 -3.40
N SER A 247 -5.73 -5.77 -2.61
CA SER A 247 -4.90 -6.97 -2.83
C SER A 247 -5.28 -7.72 -4.11
N LEU A 248 -6.58 -7.84 -4.40
CA LEU A 248 -7.07 -8.46 -5.64
C LEU A 248 -6.69 -7.62 -6.87
N LEU A 249 -6.83 -6.31 -6.79
CA LEU A 249 -6.39 -5.39 -7.85
C LEU A 249 -4.87 -5.46 -8.01
N ARG A 250 -4.10 -5.56 -6.93
CA ARG A 250 -2.64 -5.70 -7.02
C ARG A 250 -2.25 -6.93 -7.83
N LEU A 251 -2.94 -8.04 -7.62
CA LEU A 251 -2.79 -9.25 -8.42
C LEU A 251 -3.15 -9.01 -9.89
N VAL A 252 -4.29 -8.37 -10.18
CA VAL A 252 -4.70 -8.03 -11.55
C VAL A 252 -3.68 -7.12 -12.23
N ASN A 253 -3.32 -6.01 -11.60
CA ASN A 253 -2.44 -4.98 -12.13
C ASN A 253 -1.01 -5.52 -12.35
N SER A 254 -0.49 -6.36 -11.44
CA SER A 254 0.84 -6.96 -11.58
C SER A 254 0.94 -8.01 -12.70
N ASN A 255 -0.21 -8.54 -13.14
CA ASN A 255 -0.30 -9.48 -14.26
C ASN A 255 -0.82 -8.80 -15.53
N ALA A 256 -1.16 -7.51 -15.48
CA ALA A 256 -1.61 -6.76 -16.62
C ALA A 256 -0.40 -6.39 -17.50
N PHE A 257 -0.58 -6.54 -18.81
CA PHE A 257 0.43 -6.25 -19.82
C PHE A 257 0.42 -4.78 -20.28
N LEU A 258 -0.05 -3.88 -19.41
CA LEU A 258 -0.24 -2.47 -19.66
C LEU A 258 0.19 -1.65 -18.45
N HIS A 259 0.49 -0.37 -18.66
CA HIS A 259 0.77 0.57 -17.59
C HIS A 259 -0.52 1.26 -17.18
N LEU A 260 -0.92 1.17 -15.91
CA LEU A 260 -2.09 1.90 -15.42
C LEU A 260 -1.65 3.30 -14.98
N GLU A 261 -2.41 4.31 -15.41
CA GLU A 261 -2.25 5.68 -14.95
C GLU A 261 -3.57 6.12 -14.30
N GLU A 262 -3.51 6.56 -13.05
CA GLU A 262 -4.70 7.05 -12.35
C GLU A 262 -5.11 8.41 -12.90
N ASP A 263 -6.41 8.57 -13.15
CA ASP A 263 -7.04 9.81 -13.60
C ASP A 263 -8.08 10.23 -12.54
N PRO A 264 -7.75 11.19 -11.65
CA PRO A 264 -8.60 11.55 -10.51
C PRO A 264 -9.94 12.17 -10.94
N ASP A 265 -10.01 12.69 -12.17
CA ASP A 265 -11.22 13.30 -12.73
C ASP A 265 -12.18 12.25 -13.34
N GLN A 266 -11.77 10.97 -13.44
CA GLN A 266 -12.66 9.94 -13.96
C GLN A 266 -13.85 9.68 -13.03
N PRO A 267 -15.07 9.65 -13.58
CA PRO A 267 -16.28 9.51 -12.78
C PRO A 267 -16.32 8.17 -12.05
N ILE A 268 -16.77 8.21 -10.80
CA ILE A 268 -17.14 7.01 -10.05
C ILE A 268 -18.43 6.47 -10.66
N THR A 269 -18.37 5.28 -11.24
CA THR A 269 -19.55 4.58 -11.75
C THR A 269 -20.07 3.59 -10.71
N SER A 270 -21.38 3.51 -10.53
CA SER A 270 -22.02 2.50 -9.66
C SER A 270 -21.74 1.06 -10.09
N ASP A 271 -21.49 0.85 -11.39
CA ASP A 271 -21.24 -0.47 -11.97
C ASP A 271 -19.73 -0.74 -12.07
N PHE A 272 -19.09 -1.06 -10.94
CA PHE A 272 -17.67 -1.44 -10.93
C PHE A 272 -17.45 -2.71 -11.77
N ASN A 273 -16.78 -2.55 -12.90
CA ASN A 273 -16.38 -3.64 -13.77
C ASN A 273 -14.97 -3.37 -14.27
N LEU A 274 -14.07 -4.33 -14.09
CA LEU A 274 -12.68 -4.17 -14.51
C LEU A 274 -12.61 -3.97 -16.04
N PRO A 275 -11.71 -3.12 -16.56
CA PRO A 275 -11.45 -3.04 -18.00
C PRO A 275 -10.99 -4.39 -18.57
N GLN A 276 -11.47 -4.77 -19.77
CA GLN A 276 -11.10 -6.03 -20.42
C GLN A 276 -9.61 -6.05 -20.84
N GLU A 277 -9.05 -4.87 -21.05
CA GLU A 277 -7.66 -4.61 -21.40
C GLU A 277 -6.69 -5.16 -20.33
N LEU A 278 -7.08 -5.13 -19.05
CA LEU A 278 -6.27 -5.65 -17.93
C LEU A 278 -6.02 -7.16 -18.04
N PHE A 279 -6.87 -7.87 -18.77
CA PHE A 279 -6.82 -9.33 -18.92
C PHE A 279 -6.34 -9.76 -20.32
N SER A 280 -5.95 -8.80 -21.16
CA SER A 280 -5.56 -9.07 -22.53
C SER A 280 -4.03 -9.23 -22.64
N GLN A 281 -3.56 -10.29 -23.31
CA GLN A 281 -2.14 -10.49 -23.62
C GLN A 281 -1.67 -9.62 -24.80
N ASN A 282 -1.98 -8.32 -24.75
CA ASN A 282 -1.58 -7.36 -25.78
C ASN A 282 -0.16 -6.81 -25.54
N ASN A 283 0.75 -7.68 -25.12
CA ASN A 283 2.16 -7.30 -25.01
C ASN A 283 2.68 -6.86 -26.38
N LEU A 284 3.27 -5.67 -26.42
CA LEU A 284 4.16 -5.29 -27.49
C LEU A 284 5.46 -6.03 -27.20
N ASP A 285 5.92 -6.85 -28.14
CA ASP A 285 7.15 -7.62 -27.95
C ASP A 285 8.31 -6.64 -27.72
N PRO A 286 9.25 -6.95 -26.81
CA PRO A 286 10.40 -6.08 -26.55
C PRO A 286 11.14 -5.77 -27.84
N ARG A 287 11.35 -4.49 -28.12
CA ARG A 287 12.18 -4.07 -29.25
C ARG A 287 13.54 -3.64 -28.71
N PRO A 288 14.66 -4.00 -29.36
CA PRO A 288 15.94 -3.42 -29.02
C PRO A 288 15.91 -1.92 -29.34
N LEU A 289 15.69 -1.10 -28.33
CA LEU A 289 15.98 0.33 -28.36
C LEU A 289 17.43 0.50 -27.89
N THR A 290 18.36 0.33 -28.83
CA THR A 290 19.81 0.39 -28.55
C THR A 290 20.16 1.71 -27.85
N GLY A 291 20.78 1.62 -26.67
CA GLY A 291 21.23 2.79 -25.91
C GLY A 291 20.18 3.42 -25.00
N PHE A 292 18.90 3.05 -25.09
CA PHE A 292 17.88 3.52 -24.15
C PHE A 292 18.07 2.82 -22.79
N LYS A 293 18.32 3.60 -21.74
CA LYS A 293 18.44 3.13 -20.36
C LYS A 293 17.62 4.02 -19.44
N GLY A 294 16.45 3.53 -19.05
CA GLY A 294 15.55 4.26 -18.16
C GLY A 294 14.08 3.98 -18.43
N LYS A 295 13.27 4.98 -18.09
CA LYS A 295 11.83 5.05 -18.26
C LYS A 295 11.48 6.24 -19.14
N ALA A 296 10.50 6.09 -20.00
CA ALA A 296 9.90 7.19 -20.74
C ALA A 296 8.40 6.97 -20.94
N LYS A 297 7.63 8.06 -20.95
CA LYS A 297 6.24 8.07 -21.38
C LYS A 297 6.14 8.87 -22.67
N VAL A 298 5.47 8.33 -23.68
CA VAL A 298 5.39 8.94 -25.01
C VAL A 298 3.97 8.90 -25.55
N THR A 299 3.65 9.78 -26.49
CA THR A 299 2.42 9.75 -27.29
C THR A 299 2.75 9.26 -28.70
N THR A 300 1.86 8.48 -29.31
CA THR A 300 1.99 8.03 -30.70
C THR A 300 0.78 8.37 -31.57
N ASP A 301 0.99 8.39 -32.88
CA ASP A 301 -0.05 8.46 -33.91
C ASP A 301 -0.69 7.08 -34.21
N ASP A 302 -1.61 7.05 -35.19
CA ASP A 302 -2.34 5.84 -35.64
C ASP A 302 -1.43 4.72 -36.18
N GLN A 303 -0.22 5.07 -36.60
CA GLN A 303 0.79 4.11 -37.09
C GLN A 303 1.70 3.61 -35.95
N GLY A 304 1.53 4.12 -34.73
CA GLY A 304 2.38 3.81 -33.59
C GLY A 304 3.71 4.57 -33.62
N THR A 305 3.79 5.66 -34.40
CA THR A 305 4.96 6.54 -34.49
C THR A 305 4.93 7.53 -33.34
N VAL A 306 6.05 7.68 -32.63
CA VAL A 306 6.16 8.63 -31.52
C VAL A 306 6.07 10.07 -32.03
N THR A 307 5.11 10.81 -31.47
CA THR A 307 4.85 12.22 -31.80
C THR A 307 5.26 13.17 -30.68
N ALA A 308 5.34 12.68 -29.44
CA ALA A 308 5.79 13.47 -28.29
C ALA A 308 6.38 12.59 -27.18
N VAL A 309 7.34 13.14 -26.43
CA VAL A 309 7.81 12.59 -25.16
C VAL A 309 7.16 13.39 -24.02
N LEU A 310 6.45 12.69 -23.12
CA LEU A 310 5.75 13.30 -21.99
C LEU A 310 6.66 13.35 -20.76
N GLU A 311 7.32 12.24 -20.45
CA GLU A 311 8.17 12.07 -19.26
C GLU A 311 9.38 11.21 -19.61
N SER A 312 10.50 11.42 -18.91
CA SER A 312 11.67 10.56 -19.00
C SER A 312 12.53 10.63 -17.73
N LYS A 313 13.11 9.48 -17.34
CA LYS A 313 14.10 9.37 -16.25
C LYS A 313 15.02 8.16 -16.51
N PRO A 314 16.33 8.22 -16.23
CA PRO A 314 17.10 9.40 -15.83
C PRO A 314 17.47 10.30 -17.02
N LEU A 315 17.33 9.81 -18.26
CA LEU A 315 17.61 10.59 -19.47
C LEU A 315 16.72 11.84 -19.53
N SER A 316 17.29 12.95 -19.98
CA SER A 316 16.53 14.18 -20.22
C SER A 316 15.51 13.97 -21.34
N LYS A 317 14.45 14.77 -21.32
CA LYS A 317 13.41 14.71 -22.34
C LYS A 317 13.97 14.90 -23.75
N THR A 318 14.93 15.82 -23.93
CA THR A 318 15.58 16.09 -25.22
C THR A 318 16.40 14.90 -25.73
N GLU A 319 17.11 14.18 -24.85
CA GLU A 319 17.85 12.97 -25.24
C GLU A 319 16.88 11.88 -25.72
N VAL A 320 15.78 11.66 -24.98
CA VAL A 320 14.77 10.68 -25.36
C VAL A 320 14.03 11.09 -26.63
N GLU A 321 13.76 12.37 -26.83
CA GLU A 321 13.19 12.91 -28.07
C GLU A 321 14.08 12.63 -29.28
N GLY A 322 15.39 12.86 -29.15
CA GLY A 322 16.36 12.53 -30.20
C GLY A 322 16.44 11.03 -30.54
N MET A 323 16.12 10.16 -29.58
CA MET A 323 16.08 8.71 -29.78
C MET A 323 14.76 8.22 -30.39
N LEU A 324 13.62 8.82 -29.98
CA LEU A 324 12.29 8.23 -30.20
C LEU A 324 11.39 9.01 -31.15
N LEU A 325 11.49 10.34 -31.26
CA LEU A 325 10.57 11.11 -32.11
C LEU A 325 10.63 10.63 -33.56
N GLY A 326 9.45 10.43 -34.17
CA GLY A 326 9.33 9.91 -35.53
C GLY A 326 9.63 8.41 -35.67
N GLN A 327 10.02 7.73 -34.60
CA GLN A 327 10.23 6.27 -34.62
C GLN A 327 8.93 5.53 -34.33
N LYS A 328 8.74 4.41 -35.03
CA LYS A 328 7.64 3.49 -34.74
C LYS A 328 7.97 2.62 -33.53
N LEU A 329 7.15 2.70 -32.47
CA LEU A 329 7.37 1.94 -31.23
C LEU A 329 7.30 0.43 -31.46
N HIS A 330 6.22 -0.03 -32.09
CA HIS A 330 5.96 -1.44 -32.31
C HIS A 330 4.98 -1.65 -33.49
N ALA A 331 5.02 -2.82 -34.13
CA ALA A 331 4.13 -3.13 -35.26
C ALA A 331 2.64 -3.07 -34.89
N LYS A 332 2.31 -3.49 -33.67
CA LYS A 332 0.95 -3.47 -33.10
C LYS A 332 0.59 -2.15 -32.41
N ALA A 333 1.53 -1.20 -32.26
CA ALA A 333 1.24 0.08 -31.63
C ALA A 333 0.29 0.91 -32.51
N LYS A 334 -0.64 1.60 -31.85
CA LYS A 334 -1.66 2.50 -32.40
C LYS A 334 -1.66 3.81 -31.62
N ALA A 335 -2.48 4.77 -32.03
CA ALA A 335 -2.58 6.06 -31.34
C ALA A 335 -2.86 5.87 -29.84
N GLY A 336 -2.16 6.65 -29.02
CA GLY A 336 -2.27 6.60 -27.57
C GLY A 336 -0.96 6.91 -26.85
N GLN A 337 -0.98 6.72 -25.53
CA GLN A 337 0.20 6.88 -24.69
C GLN A 337 0.83 5.52 -24.38
N TYR A 338 2.16 5.48 -24.31
CA TYR A 338 2.93 4.28 -24.01
C TYR A 338 4.01 4.58 -22.98
N SER A 339 4.18 3.64 -22.06
CA SER A 339 5.30 3.57 -21.12
C SER A 339 6.39 2.69 -21.71
N ILE A 340 7.62 3.15 -21.65
CA ILE A 340 8.82 2.48 -22.14
C ILE A 340 9.73 2.28 -20.93
N ASN A 341 10.11 1.05 -20.62
CA ASN A 341 10.93 0.75 -19.46
C ASN A 341 12.07 -0.22 -19.82
N THR A 342 13.28 0.11 -19.37
CA THR A 342 14.45 -0.77 -19.50
C THR A 342 14.50 -1.70 -18.29
N VAL A 343 14.48 -3.01 -18.51
CA VAL A 343 14.59 -3.99 -17.42
C VAL A 343 16.04 -4.42 -17.28
N ALA A 344 16.70 -3.92 -16.23
CA ALA A 344 18.12 -4.17 -15.96
C ALA A 344 18.45 -5.67 -15.88
N LYS A 345 17.57 -6.46 -15.26
CA LYS A 345 17.71 -7.92 -15.05
C LYS A 345 17.62 -8.77 -16.33
N GLU A 346 17.23 -8.19 -17.47
CA GLU A 346 17.12 -8.90 -18.74
C GLU A 346 18.07 -8.34 -19.81
N ASN A 347 19.35 -8.15 -19.46
CA ASN A 347 20.37 -7.61 -20.37
C ASN A 347 19.99 -6.25 -20.99
N GLY A 348 19.21 -5.43 -20.27
CA GLY A 348 18.77 -4.12 -20.75
C GLY A 348 17.71 -4.17 -21.86
N LYS A 349 16.91 -5.25 -21.94
CA LYS A 349 15.72 -5.26 -22.81
C LYS A 349 14.79 -4.10 -22.49
N VAL A 350 14.19 -3.55 -23.53
CA VAL A 350 13.25 -2.44 -23.43
C VAL A 350 11.84 -2.93 -23.70
N TYR A 351 10.98 -2.74 -22.72
CA TYR A 351 9.57 -3.11 -22.74
C TYR A 351 8.72 -1.89 -23.08
N VAL A 352 7.71 -2.09 -23.92
CA VAL A 352 6.73 -1.05 -24.28
C VAL A 352 5.35 -1.53 -23.84
N SER A 353 4.68 -0.74 -23.03
CA SER A 353 3.35 -1.04 -22.49
C SER A 353 2.40 0.11 -22.81
N LYS A 354 1.19 -0.20 -23.29
CA LYS A 354 0.17 0.83 -23.49
C LYS A 354 -0.21 1.44 -22.14
N VAL A 355 -0.39 2.75 -22.08
CA VAL A 355 -0.93 3.43 -20.90
C VAL A 355 -2.45 3.36 -20.95
N LEU A 356 -3.06 2.83 -19.90
CA LEU A 356 -4.49 2.82 -19.69
C LEU A 356 -4.81 3.79 -18.55
N LYS A 357 -5.49 4.89 -18.88
CA LYS A 357 -6.01 5.83 -17.88
C LYS A 357 -7.23 5.24 -17.21
N VAL A 358 -7.20 5.12 -15.89
CA VAL A 358 -8.27 4.51 -15.09
C VAL A 358 -8.63 5.39 -13.89
N SER A 359 -9.87 5.31 -13.44
CA SER A 359 -10.26 5.83 -12.12
C SER A 359 -9.36 5.25 -11.03
N PRO A 360 -9.02 6.01 -9.97
CA PRO A 360 -8.30 5.50 -8.80
C PRO A 360 -8.91 4.23 -8.20
N TYR A 361 -10.20 3.98 -8.42
CA TYR A 361 -10.89 2.79 -7.90
C TYR A 361 -10.42 1.49 -8.56
N TYR A 362 -9.69 1.55 -9.67
CA TYR A 362 -9.03 0.39 -10.30
C TYR A 362 -7.56 0.25 -9.87
N SER A 363 -7.08 1.12 -8.99
CA SER A 363 -5.74 1.07 -8.43
C SER A 363 -5.72 0.27 -7.13
N SER A 364 -4.76 -0.64 -7.02
CA SER A 364 -4.48 -1.28 -5.74
C SER A 364 -4.00 -0.29 -4.70
N ASP A 365 -3.21 0.72 -5.10
CA ASP A 365 -2.62 1.67 -4.17
C ASP A 365 -3.67 2.54 -3.51
N TYR A 366 -4.66 3.00 -4.28
CA TYR A 366 -5.82 3.71 -3.75
C TYR A 366 -6.51 2.94 -2.62
N TRP A 367 -6.88 1.68 -2.86
CA TRP A 367 -7.63 0.90 -1.88
C TRP A 367 -6.80 0.45 -0.69
N LEU A 368 -5.53 0.07 -0.88
CA LEU A 368 -4.64 -0.30 0.20
C LEU A 368 -4.33 0.90 1.10
N LEU A 369 -4.13 2.08 0.52
CA LEU A 369 -3.97 3.30 1.28
C LEU A 369 -5.25 3.65 2.04
N THR A 370 -6.40 3.60 1.37
CA THR A 370 -7.70 3.88 2.00
C THR A 370 -7.94 2.94 3.19
N ALA A 371 -7.65 1.64 3.02
CA ALA A 371 -7.70 0.67 4.10
C ALA A 371 -6.79 1.04 5.27
N ALA A 372 -5.54 1.45 4.99
CA ALA A 372 -4.58 1.86 6.01
C ALA A 372 -5.07 3.09 6.80
N LYS A 373 -5.56 4.12 6.11
CA LYS A 373 -6.16 5.33 6.72
C LYS A 373 -7.42 5.01 7.52
N ASN A 374 -8.15 3.98 7.13
CA ASN A 374 -9.34 3.47 7.83
C ASN A 374 -9.00 2.49 8.97
N GLY A 375 -7.73 2.34 9.33
CA GLY A 375 -7.32 1.57 10.51
C GLY A 375 -6.92 0.12 10.23
N HIS A 376 -6.86 -0.34 8.97
CA HIS A 376 -6.52 -1.72 8.66
C HIS A 376 -5.04 -2.04 8.92
N LEU A 377 -4.74 -2.80 9.98
CA LEU A 377 -3.38 -3.11 10.44
C LEU A 377 -2.44 -3.61 9.33
N GLU A 378 -2.83 -4.64 8.56
CA GLU A 378 -1.95 -5.19 7.53
C GLU A 378 -1.72 -4.20 6.37
N ALA A 379 -2.66 -3.29 6.12
CA ALA A 379 -2.50 -2.25 5.11
C ALA A 379 -1.52 -1.17 5.61
N GLN A 380 -1.60 -0.80 6.90
CA GLN A 380 -0.64 0.11 7.52
C GLN A 380 0.77 -0.47 7.53
N ARG A 381 0.93 -1.76 7.84
CA ARG A 381 2.23 -2.45 7.74
C ARG A 381 2.77 -2.44 6.32
N LEU A 382 1.91 -2.61 5.32
CA LEU A 382 2.29 -2.52 3.90
C LEU A 382 2.74 -1.11 3.53
N MET A 383 2.05 -0.06 4.02
CA MET A 383 2.46 1.33 3.80
C MET A 383 3.78 1.65 4.51
N ALA A 384 3.97 1.19 5.75
CA ALA A 384 5.20 1.38 6.53
C ALA A 384 6.43 0.75 5.86
N ALA A 385 6.26 -0.28 5.03
CA ALA A 385 7.36 -0.84 4.26
C ALA A 385 7.89 0.12 3.18
N ARG A 386 7.13 1.16 2.82
CA ARG A 386 7.39 2.11 1.71
C ARG A 386 7.21 3.59 2.03
N SER A 387 6.99 3.95 3.29
CA SER A 387 6.78 5.32 3.72
C SER A 387 7.30 5.52 5.14
N ASP A 388 8.16 6.53 5.32
CA ASP A 388 8.73 6.87 6.61
C ASP A 388 7.66 7.39 7.59
N GLU A 389 6.64 8.11 7.12
CA GLU A 389 5.50 8.57 7.95
C GLU A 389 4.78 7.37 8.59
N TRP A 390 4.47 6.36 7.77
CA TRP A 390 3.83 5.13 8.23
C TRP A 390 4.75 4.28 9.11
N GLU A 391 6.04 4.16 8.79
CA GLU A 391 7.01 3.47 9.66
C GLU A 391 7.03 4.12 11.05
N ASN A 392 7.16 5.44 11.11
CA ASN A 392 7.22 6.19 12.37
C ASN A 392 5.94 6.08 13.18
N TYR A 393 4.77 6.21 12.54
CA TYR A 393 3.48 6.00 13.19
C TYR A 393 3.39 4.59 13.81
N MET A 394 3.73 3.56 13.04
CA MET A 394 3.63 2.17 13.50
C MET A 394 4.66 1.81 14.58
N LEU A 395 5.84 2.45 14.58
CA LEU A 395 6.82 2.32 15.66
C LEU A 395 6.27 2.89 16.98
N GLN A 396 5.51 4.00 16.94
CA GLN A 396 4.82 4.54 18.13
C GLN A 396 3.74 3.59 18.65
N GLN A 397 3.07 2.83 17.75
CA GLN A 397 2.11 1.79 18.11
C GLN A 397 2.78 0.50 18.64
N ASN A 398 4.11 0.49 18.79
CA ASN A 398 4.89 -0.65 19.30
C ASN A 398 4.75 -1.93 18.43
N ASP A 399 4.53 -1.80 17.12
CA ASP A 399 4.34 -2.95 16.24
C ASP A 399 5.64 -3.76 16.03
N ALA A 400 5.64 -5.04 16.43
CA ALA A 400 6.83 -5.90 16.38
C ALA A 400 7.33 -6.19 14.95
N VAL A 401 6.44 -6.26 13.96
CA VAL A 401 6.82 -6.49 12.55
C VAL A 401 7.58 -5.27 12.06
N ILE A 402 7.06 -4.07 12.33
CA ILE A 402 7.71 -2.83 11.93
C ILE A 402 9.03 -2.65 12.68
N GLN A 403 9.07 -2.83 14.00
CA GLN A 403 10.31 -2.80 14.78
C GLN A 403 11.40 -3.69 14.20
N THR A 404 11.05 -4.92 13.83
CA THR A 404 12.01 -5.87 13.26
C THR A 404 12.66 -5.30 12.00
N TRP A 405 11.86 -4.91 11.03
CA TRP A 405 12.36 -4.52 9.71
C TRP A 405 12.93 -3.11 9.66
N ALA A 406 12.38 -2.20 10.46
CA ALA A 406 12.94 -0.88 10.73
C ALA A 406 14.32 -1.03 11.40
N GLY A 407 14.49 -2.01 12.30
CA GLY A 407 15.76 -2.34 12.93
C GLY A 407 16.80 -2.89 11.95
N VAL A 408 16.41 -3.84 11.09
CA VAL A 408 17.28 -4.35 10.00
C VAL A 408 17.73 -3.20 9.10
N SER A 409 16.80 -2.37 8.64
CA SER A 409 17.08 -1.23 7.75
C SER A 409 18.12 -0.28 8.35
N ARG A 410 17.97 0.08 9.64
CA ARG A 410 18.92 0.92 10.37
C ARG A 410 20.31 0.28 10.50
N ILE A 411 20.39 -1.00 10.83
CA ILE A 411 21.66 -1.76 10.90
C ILE A 411 22.39 -1.73 9.56
N LEU A 412 21.67 -1.99 8.44
CA LEU A 412 22.28 -1.96 7.11
C LEU A 412 22.72 -0.56 6.68
N LYS A 413 22.10 0.50 7.23
CA LYS A 413 22.50 1.91 7.04
C LYS A 413 23.63 2.37 7.98
N GLY A 414 24.13 1.50 8.87
CA GLY A 414 25.21 1.80 9.81
C GLY A 414 24.74 2.27 11.20
N GLU A 415 23.44 2.38 11.43
CA GLU A 415 22.84 2.80 12.71
C GLU A 415 22.64 1.59 13.66
N GLN A 416 23.75 0.92 13.99
CA GLN A 416 23.78 -0.38 14.68
C GLN A 416 23.01 -0.37 16.01
N GLU A 417 23.28 0.60 16.88
CA GLU A 417 22.66 0.68 18.21
C GLU A 417 21.15 0.83 18.12
N GLN A 418 20.67 1.78 17.29
CA GLN A 418 19.24 2.02 17.11
C GLN A 418 18.53 0.80 16.54
N GLY A 419 19.14 0.13 15.55
CA GLY A 419 18.53 -1.04 14.95
C GLY A 419 18.49 -2.25 15.89
N HIS A 420 19.52 -2.47 16.71
CA HIS A 420 19.49 -3.51 17.74
C HIS A 420 18.45 -3.24 18.82
N VAL A 421 18.25 -1.99 19.24
CA VAL A 421 17.18 -1.63 20.19
C VAL A 421 15.80 -1.96 19.64
N LEU A 422 15.56 -1.78 18.34
CA LEU A 422 14.29 -2.15 17.72
C LEU A 422 14.09 -3.67 17.67
N LEU A 423 15.12 -4.44 17.33
CA LEU A 423 15.08 -5.91 17.38
C LEU A 423 14.85 -6.42 18.82
N ASP A 424 15.58 -5.85 19.78
CA ASP A 424 15.22 -5.64 21.20
C ASP A 424 13.74 -5.82 21.54
N LYS A 425 13.01 -4.79 21.13
CA LYS A 425 11.60 -4.63 21.42
C LYS A 425 10.75 -5.68 20.72
N ALA A 426 11.09 -6.06 19.49
CA ALA A 426 10.35 -7.09 18.76
C ALA A 426 10.51 -8.49 19.41
N ILE A 427 11.72 -8.85 19.84
CA ILE A 427 12.00 -10.11 20.55
C ILE A 427 11.31 -10.14 21.91
N ALA A 428 11.30 -9.02 22.64
CA ALA A 428 10.56 -8.92 23.90
C ALA A 428 9.05 -9.15 23.72
N GLN A 429 8.52 -8.92 22.51
CA GLN A 429 7.15 -9.25 22.10
C GLN A 429 6.98 -10.67 21.56
N GLN A 430 7.99 -11.54 21.71
CA GLN A 430 8.02 -12.94 21.26
C GLN A 430 7.87 -13.08 19.74
N TYR A 431 8.34 -12.09 18.97
CA TYR A 431 8.26 -12.14 17.51
C TYR A 431 9.44 -12.94 16.91
N GLU A 432 9.18 -14.20 16.57
CA GLU A 432 10.18 -15.20 16.14
C GLU A 432 11.06 -14.74 14.97
N VAL A 433 10.50 -14.01 14.00
CA VAL A 433 11.27 -13.53 12.85
C VAL A 433 12.39 -12.57 13.29
N ALA A 434 12.17 -11.78 14.35
CA ALA A 434 13.21 -10.92 14.91
C ALA A 434 14.37 -11.72 15.51
N GLU A 435 14.08 -12.84 16.19
CA GLU A 435 15.10 -13.71 16.76
C GLU A 435 15.94 -14.36 15.65
N GLN A 436 15.28 -14.89 14.61
CA GLN A 436 15.94 -15.50 13.45
C GLN A 436 16.86 -14.50 12.74
N ILE A 437 16.37 -13.27 12.52
CA ILE A 437 17.12 -12.21 11.88
C ILE A 437 18.29 -11.75 12.76
N LYS A 438 18.06 -11.52 14.06
CA LYS A 438 19.11 -11.05 14.97
C LYS A 438 20.26 -12.06 15.09
N ALA A 439 19.98 -13.36 15.02
CA ALA A 439 21.02 -14.39 15.00
C ALA A 439 21.89 -14.38 13.72
N ALA A 440 21.39 -13.76 12.65
CA ALA A 440 22.07 -13.63 11.36
C ALA A 440 22.70 -12.25 11.12
N LEU A 441 22.44 -11.27 11.98
CA LEU A 441 23.03 -9.93 11.94
C LEU A 441 24.35 -9.91 12.71
#